data_AF-A0A1G7HXY3-F1
#
_entry.id   AF-A0A1G7HXY3-F1
#
_cell.length_a   1.000
_cell.length_b   1.000
_cell.length_c   1.000
_cell.angle_alpha   90.00
_cell.angle_beta   90.00
_cell.angle_gamma   90.00
#
_symmetry.space_group_name_H-M   'P 1'
#
loop_
_entity.id
_entity.type
_entity.pdbx_description
1 polymer ?
#
loop_
_entity_poly.entity_id
_entity_poly.type
_entity_poly.pdbx_seq_one_letter_code
_entity_poly.pdbx_strand_id
1 'polypeptide(L)' 'MVASPNNNPPTVFISYSWTSPEHEQWLYDLAERLMASDGVNVKLDKWGFKRRI' A
#
# COMPACT_ATOMS: atom_id res chain seq x y z
N MET A 1 2.39 13.68 -30.55
CA MET A 1 1.90 12.58 -29.68
C MET A 1 2.42 12.86 -28.28
N VAL A 2 1.65 13.57 -27.45
CA VAL A 2 1.98 13.75 -26.03
C VAL A 2 1.11 12.75 -25.28
N ALA A 3 1.73 11.88 -24.48
CA ALA A 3 1.00 10.94 -23.65
C ALA A 3 0.05 11.73 -22.74
N SER A 4 -1.24 11.41 -22.79
CA SER A 4 -2.21 11.93 -21.82
C SER A 4 -1.67 11.65 -20.42
N PRO A 5 -1.65 12.61 -19.48
CA PRO A 5 -1.31 12.31 -18.11
C PRO A 5 -2.34 11.29 -17.65
N ASN A 6 -1.90 10.05 -17.43
CA ASN A 6 -2.76 9.01 -16.91
C ASN A 6 -3.22 9.49 -15.55
N ASN A 7 -4.43 10.04 -15.48
CA ASN A 7 -5.01 10.65 -14.28
C ASN A 7 -5.42 9.60 -13.23
N ASN A 8 -4.77 8.44 -13.27
CA ASN A 8 -4.95 7.38 -12.31
C ASN A 8 -3.92 7.58 -11.19
N PRO A 9 -4.36 7.48 -9.93
CA PRO A 9 -3.44 7.51 -8.80
C PRO A 9 -2.39 6.40 -8.96
N PRO A 10 -1.10 6.70 -8.76
CA PRO A 10 -0.06 5.70 -8.87
C PRO A 10 -0.34 4.58 -7.86
N THR A 11 -0.14 3.33 -8.27
CA THR A 11 -0.41 2.16 -7.42
C THR A 11 0.91 1.54 -7.02
N VAL A 12 1.11 1.32 -5.72
CA VAL A 12 2.33 0.74 -5.15
C VAL A 12 1.97 -0.57 -4.44
N PHE A 13 2.76 -1.62 -4.72
CA PHE A 13 2.66 -2.90 -4.03
C PHE A 13 3.86 -3.08 -3.12
N ILE A 14 3.62 -3.32 -1.83
CA ILE A 14 4.67 -3.53 -0.84
C ILE A 14 4.65 -4.99 -0.41
N SER A 15 5.67 -5.73 -0.86
CA SER A 15 5.96 -7.08 -0.38
C SER A 15 6.89 -6.97 0.81
N TYR A 16 6.50 -7.56 1.94
CA TYR A 16 7.26 -7.51 3.18
C TYR A 16 7.19 -8.84 3.91
N SER A 17 8.20 -9.12 4.74
CA SER A 17 8.22 -10.32 5.59
C SER A 17 7.50 -10.03 6.91
N TRP A 18 6.53 -10.88 7.26
CA TRP A 18 5.65 -10.77 8.44
C TRP A 18 6.42 -11.13 9.71
N THR A 19 7.43 -10.34 10.02
CA THR A 19 8.50 -10.69 10.96
C THR A 19 8.26 -10.12 12.35
N SER A 20 7.72 -8.90 12.45
CA SER A 20 7.50 -8.25 13.74
C SER A 20 6.29 -7.32 13.71
N PRO A 21 5.44 -7.29 14.75
CA PRO A 21 4.27 -6.41 14.82
C PRO A 21 4.63 -4.93 14.67
N GLU A 22 5.80 -4.50 15.15
CA GLU A 22 6.25 -3.11 15.00
C GLU A 22 6.54 -2.75 13.53
N HIS A 23 7.10 -3.70 12.78
CA HIS A 23 7.38 -3.51 11.35
C HIS A 23 6.08 -3.43 10.53
N GLU A 24 5.08 -4.22 10.91
CA GLU A 24 3.76 -4.16 10.30
C GLU A 24 3.07 -2.82 10.57
N GLN A 25 3.10 -2.34 11.82
CA GLN A 25 2.53 -1.05 12.19
C GLN A 25 3.16 0.08 11.38
N TRP A 26 4.49 0.09 11.25
CA TRP A 26 5.20 1.06 10.42
C TRP A 26 4.77 1.01 8.95
N LEU A 27 4.49 -0.17 8.38
CA LEU A 27 3.99 -0.31 7.02
C LEU A 27 2.55 0.19 6.85
N TYR A 28 1.70 0.00 7.85
CA TYR A 28 0.35 0.56 7.86
C TYR A 28 0.39 2.09 7.90
N ASP A 29 1.20 2.66 8.79
CA ASP A 29 1.37 4.11 8.91
C ASP A 29 1.95 4.71 7.61
N LEU A 30 2.90 4.01 6.98
CA LEU A 30 3.45 4.39 5.68
C LEU A 30 2.37 4.36 4.59
N ALA A 31 1.55 3.32 4.53
CA ALA A 31 0.47 3.18 3.56
C ALA A 31 -0.58 4.29 3.73
N GLU A 32 -1.01 4.55 4.96
CA GLU A 32 -1.96 5.62 5.28
C GLU A 32 -1.41 6.98 4.85
N ARG A 33 -0.14 7.26 5.14
CA ARG A 33 0.50 8.53 4.78
C ARG A 33 0.59 8.73 3.27
N LEU A 34 0.92 7.68 2.51
CA LEU A 34 0.97 7.71 1.05
C LEU A 34 -0.42 7.88 0.41
N MET A 35 -1.44 7.25 0.98
CA MET A 35 -2.83 7.40 0.53
C MET A 35 -3.36 8.80 0.82
N ALA A 36 -3.10 9.32 2.03
CA ALA A 36 -3.63 10.61 2.49
C ALA A 36 -2.89 11.81 1.89
N SER A 37 -1.57 11.74 1.71
CA SER A 37 -0.74 12.87 1.28
C SER A 37 -0.58 12.93 -0.24
N ASP A 38 -0.38 11.76 -0.86
CA ASP A 38 0.04 11.66 -2.26
C ASP A 38 -1.05 11.04 -3.15
N GLY A 39 -2.18 10.63 -2.57
CA GLY A 39 -3.29 9.99 -3.29
C GLY A 39 -2.90 8.65 -3.92
N VAL A 40 -1.86 7.99 -3.42
CA VAL A 40 -1.30 6.76 -3.98
C VAL A 40 -2.11 5.57 -3.50
N ASN A 41 -2.44 4.63 -4.40
CA ASN A 41 -3.11 3.40 -4.00
C ASN A 41 -2.08 2.37 -3.50
N VAL A 42 -2.07 2.09 -2.19
CA VAL A 42 -1.10 1.15 -1.59
C VAL A 42 -1.74 -0.22 -1.38
N LYS A 43 -1.07 -1.27 -1.86
CA LYS A 43 -1.44 -2.68 -1.65
C LYS A 43 -0.38 -3.38 -0.80
N LEU A 44 -0.76 -3.82 0.38
CA LEU A 44 0.08 -4.62 1.28
C LEU A 44 -0.17 -6.12 1.04
N ASP A 45 0.90 -6.92 0.96
CA ASP A 45 0.83 -8.39 0.79
C ASP A 45 -0.01 -9.09 1.88
N LYS A 46 0.00 -8.53 3.10
CA LYS A 46 -0.72 -9.08 4.26
C LYS A 46 -2.25 -9.02 4.21
N TRP A 47 -2.84 -8.22 3.32
CA TRP A 47 -4.31 -8.03 3.29
C TRP A 47 -5.13 -9.29 2.89
N GLY A 48 -4.46 -10.41 2.59
CA GLY A 48 -5.07 -11.67 2.12
C GLY A 48 -5.41 -12.74 3.17
N PHE A 49 -5.13 -12.57 4.47
CA PHE A 49 -5.49 -13.58 5.48
C PHE A 49 -6.66 -13.15 6.37
N LYS A 50 -7.82 -12.84 5.79
CA LYS A 50 -9.09 -13.11 6.50
C LYS A 50 -9.27 -14.64 6.52
N ARG A 51 -8.59 -15.31 7.46
CA ARG A 51 -8.93 -16.68 7.84
C ARG A 51 -10.31 -16.61 8.49
N ARG A 52 -11.35 -16.76 7.68
CA ARG A 52 -12.73 -16.90 8.09
C ARG A 52 -12.80 -18.24 8.84
N ILE A 53 -12.72 -18.20 10.17
CA ILE A 53 -13.20 -19.31 10.99
C ILE A 53 -14.73 -19.31 10.99
#